data_AF-K1Z7A7-F1
#
_entry.id   AF-K1Z7A7-F1
#
_cell.length_a   1.000
_cell.length_b   1.000
_cell.length_c   1.000
_cell.angle_alpha   90.00
_cell.angle_beta   90.00
_cell.angle_gamma   90.00
#
_symmetry.space_group_name_H-M   'P 1'
#
loop_
_entity.id
_entity.type
_entity.pdbx_description
1 polymer ?
#
loop_
_entity_poly.entity_id
_entity_poly.type
_entity_poly.pdbx_seq_one_letter_code
_entity_poly.pdbx_strand_id
1 'polypeptide(L)'
;MIRGWTAVYLRELFILKRRLAKLIPSWSVSPLLYLIAFGYAVGRHVEVGNHSYLEFLLPGLAAMASMTQAFSIIITPMAFLGGTFFPLSNLPGWGQRLLELLPLTHAAHAVRAAAFQEPARLIDFLVLIGVGGLCFLFAILSVNRAKA
;
A
#
# COMPACT_ATOMS: atom_id res chain seq x y z
N MET A 1 -22.09 -10.25 -30.04
CA MET A 1 -21.80 -9.85 -28.64
C MET A 1 -20.32 -9.50 -28.37
N ILE A 2 -19.35 -9.91 -29.20
CA ILE A 2 -17.90 -9.72 -28.93
C ILE A 2 -17.39 -8.29 -29.25
N ARG A 3 -17.96 -7.61 -30.26
CA ARG A 3 -17.51 -6.26 -30.68
C ARG A 3 -17.85 -5.12 -29.69
N GLY A 4 -18.83 -5.31 -28.82
CA GLY A 4 -19.20 -4.32 -27.80
C GLY A 4 -18.15 -4.20 -26.70
N TRP A 5 -17.59 -5.34 -26.28
CA TRP A 5 -16.58 -5.40 -25.23
C TRP A 5 -15.26 -4.72 -25.65
N THR A 6 -14.85 -4.92 -26.90
CA THR A 6 -13.63 -4.27 -27.42
C THR A 6 -13.78 -2.76 -27.55
N ALA A 7 -14.97 -2.27 -27.93
CA ALA A 7 -15.24 -0.84 -28.03
C ALA A 7 -15.23 -0.16 -26.65
N VAL A 8 -15.81 -0.81 -25.64
CA VAL A 8 -15.76 -0.35 -24.25
C VAL A 8 -14.31 -0.38 -23.73
N TYR A 9 -13.59 -1.47 -23.95
CA TYR A 9 -12.21 -1.62 -23.49
C TYR A 9 -11.26 -0.57 -24.11
N LEU A 10 -11.35 -0.35 -25.42
CA LEU A 10 -10.55 0.67 -26.10
C LEU A 10 -10.90 2.08 -25.59
N ARG A 11 -12.19 2.36 -25.34
CA ARG A 11 -12.63 3.62 -24.73
C ARG A 11 -12.06 3.81 -23.33
N GLU A 12 -12.12 2.77 -22.50
CA GLU A 12 -11.55 2.75 -21.14
C GLU A 12 -10.04 2.99 -21.18
N LEU A 13 -9.32 2.35 -22.10
CA LEU A 13 -7.89 2.54 -22.34
C LEU A 13 -7.55 3.99 -22.72
N PHE A 14 -8.35 4.62 -23.57
CA PHE A 14 -8.16 6.03 -23.94
C PHE A 14 -8.40 6.98 -22.76
N ILE A 15 -9.40 6.70 -21.92
CA ILE A 15 -9.67 7.46 -20.69
C ILE A 15 -8.53 7.27 -19.70
N LEU A 16 -8.11 6.02 -19.49
CA LEU A 16 -7.03 5.66 -18.59
C LEU A 16 -5.70 6.29 -19.03
N LYS A 17 -5.41 6.34 -20.33
CA LYS A 17 -4.24 7.05 -20.88
C LYS A 17 -4.24 8.54 -20.56
N ARG A 18 -5.39 9.22 -20.70
CA ARG A 18 -5.52 10.65 -20.35
C ARG A 18 -5.45 10.88 -18.85
N ARG A 19 -5.97 9.94 -18.04
CA ARG A 19 -5.89 10.00 -16.58
C ARG A 19 -4.46 9.74 -16.10
N LEU A 20 -3.75 8.78 -16.70
CA LEU A 20 -2.32 8.52 -16.46
C LEU A 20 -1.48 9.79 -16.66
N ALA A 21 -1.70 10.53 -17.75
CA ALA A 21 -1.00 11.78 -18.01
C ALA A 21 -1.20 12.84 -16.90
N LYS A 22 -2.34 12.79 -16.18
CA LYS A 22 -2.60 13.65 -15.01
C LYS A 22 -2.12 13.06 -13.69
N LEU A 23 -2.04 11.73 -13.57
CA LEU A 23 -1.61 11.04 -12.36
C LEU A 23 -0.08 11.01 -12.20
N ILE A 24 0.66 10.83 -13.30
CA ILE A 24 2.13 10.74 -13.29
C ILE A 24 2.78 11.99 -12.65
N PRO A 25 2.41 13.24 -13.00
CA PRO A 25 3.00 14.42 -12.37
C PRO A 25 2.74 14.46 -10.86
N SER A 26 1.55 14.08 -10.42
CA SER A 26 1.19 14.08 -9.00
C SER A 26 1.98 13.05 -8.19
N TRP A 27 2.37 11.92 -8.78
CA TRP A 27 3.12 10.85 -8.12
C TRP A 27 4.64 11.04 -8.15
N SER A 28 5.14 11.83 -9.10
CA SER A 28 6.58 12.09 -9.25
C SER A 28 7.09 13.29 -8.45
N VAL A 29 6.21 14.11 -7.86
CA VAL A 29 6.63 15.32 -7.12
C VAL A 29 7.59 14.97 -5.97
N SER A 30 7.23 14.02 -5.10
CA SER A 30 8.08 13.70 -3.94
C SER A 30 9.44 13.10 -4.34
N PRO A 31 9.53 12.10 -5.25
CA PRO A 31 10.82 11.61 -5.75
C PRO A 31 11.68 12.69 -6.41
N LEU A 32 11.07 13.59 -7.18
CA LEU A 32 11.80 14.70 -7.84
C LEU A 32 12.31 15.71 -6.83
N LEU A 33 11.51 16.05 -5.81
CA LEU A 33 11.95 16.92 -4.72
C LEU A 33 13.15 16.30 -3.99
N TYR A 34 13.13 14.99 -3.73
CA TYR A 34 14.28 14.31 -3.15
C TYR A 34 15.51 14.35 -4.06
N LEU A 35 15.35 14.10 -5.37
CA LEU A 35 16.46 14.21 -6.31
C LEU A 35 17.05 15.62 -6.38
N ILE A 36 16.22 16.65 -6.36
CA ILE A 36 16.68 18.05 -6.39
C ILE A 36 17.35 18.42 -5.07
N ALA A 37 16.69 18.16 -3.93
CA ALA A 37 17.20 18.51 -2.61
C ALA A 37 18.53 17.80 -2.32
N PHE A 38 18.57 16.48 -2.49
CA PHE A 38 19.76 15.69 -2.22
C PHE A 38 20.81 15.77 -3.33
N GLY A 39 20.39 15.92 -4.59
CA GLY A 39 21.30 16.09 -5.71
C GLY A 39 22.07 17.40 -5.66
N TYR A 40 21.43 18.50 -5.25
CA TYR A 40 22.11 19.77 -5.04
C TYR A 40 22.94 19.77 -3.75
N ALA A 41 22.40 19.25 -2.65
CA ALA A 41 23.10 19.28 -1.36
C ALA A 41 24.33 18.35 -1.32
N VAL A 42 24.23 17.16 -1.90
CA VAL A 42 25.20 16.06 -1.67
C VAL A 42 25.74 15.46 -2.98
N GLY A 43 25.00 15.57 -4.09
CA GLY A 43 25.15 14.72 -5.29
C GLY A 43 26.51 14.70 -6.00
N ARG A 44 27.36 15.72 -5.84
CA ARG A 44 28.73 15.75 -6.41
C ARG A 44 29.86 15.68 -5.38
N HIS A 45 29.53 15.79 -4.10
CA HIS A 45 30.53 15.90 -3.02
C HIS A 45 30.71 14.58 -2.26
N VAL A 46 29.84 13.60 -2.50
CA VAL A 46 29.88 12.30 -1.84
C VAL A 46 29.85 11.20 -2.89
N GLU A 47 30.89 10.38 -2.87
CA GLU A 47 30.97 9.14 -3.64
C GLU A 47 30.71 7.97 -2.70
N VAL A 48 29.87 7.03 -3.14
CA VAL A 48 29.56 5.82 -2.40
C VAL A 48 30.16 4.66 -3.18
N GLY A 49 31.38 4.26 -2.80
CA GLY A 49 32.17 3.32 -3.59
C GLY A 49 32.65 3.96 -4.90
N ASN A 50 32.37 3.31 -6.04
CA ASN A 50 32.71 3.80 -7.39
C ASN A 50 31.55 4.53 -8.10
N HIS A 51 30.44 4.77 -7.41
CA HIS A 51 29.25 5.40 -7.97
C HIS A 51 28.97 6.76 -7.32
N SER A 52 28.49 7.70 -8.13
CA SER A 52 27.99 8.98 -7.61
C SER A 52 26.81 8.70 -6.65
N TYR A 53 26.69 9.50 -5.59
CA TYR A 53 25.55 9.42 -4.68
C TYR A 53 24.19 9.47 -5.40
N LEU A 54 24.09 10.19 -6.52
CA LEU A 54 22.88 10.22 -7.34
C LEU A 54 22.55 8.86 -7.97
N GLU A 55 23.56 8.14 -8.46
CA GLU A 55 23.38 6.81 -9.07
C GLU A 55 22.94 5.77 -8.03
N PHE A 56 23.43 5.90 -6.80
CA PHE A 56 22.97 5.08 -5.67
C PHE A 56 21.52 5.41 -5.28
N LEU A 57 21.15 6.69 -5.31
CA LEU A 57 19.86 7.19 -4.79
C LEU A 57 18.70 6.96 -5.78
N LEU A 58 18.94 7.04 -7.08
CA LEU A 58 17.93 6.84 -8.13
C LEU A 58 17.11 5.53 -7.99
N PRO A 59 17.74 4.33 -7.93
CA PRO A 59 16.99 3.08 -7.78
C PRO A 59 16.29 2.98 -6.40
N GLY A 60 16.87 3.55 -5.35
CA GLY A 60 16.26 3.59 -4.02
C GLY A 60 14.95 4.40 -3.99
N LEU A 61 14.94 5.58 -4.61
CA LEU A 61 13.72 6.39 -4.74
C LEU A 61 12.68 5.73 -5.63
N ALA A 62 13.09 5.09 -6.73
CA ALA A 62 12.19 4.35 -7.59
C ALA A 62 11.52 3.18 -6.84
N ALA A 63 12.29 2.44 -6.05
CA ALA A 63 11.78 1.37 -5.19
C ALA A 63 10.82 1.91 -4.13
N MET A 64 11.17 3.00 -3.44
CA MET A 64 10.32 3.64 -2.43
C MET A 64 8.97 4.10 -3.02
N ALA A 65 9.00 4.75 -4.18
CA ALA A 65 7.80 5.21 -4.88
C ALA A 65 6.89 4.04 -5.29
N SER A 66 7.49 3.00 -5.88
CA SER A 66 6.78 1.77 -6.26
C SER A 66 6.12 1.09 -5.05
N MET A 67 6.87 0.95 -3.96
CA MET A 67 6.39 0.35 -2.72
C MET A 67 5.22 1.15 -2.13
N THR A 68 5.35 2.48 -2.04
CA THR A 68 4.30 3.36 -1.51
C THR A 68 3.02 3.26 -2.34
N GLN A 69 3.14 3.19 -3.66
CA GLN A 69 2.00 3.02 -4.56
C GLN A 69 1.31 1.66 -4.36
N ALA A 70 2.08 0.58 -4.23
CA ALA A 70 1.56 -0.75 -3.96
C ALA A 70 0.79 -0.81 -2.63
N PHE A 71 1.35 -0.22 -1.57
CA PHE A 71 0.67 -0.11 -0.28
C PHE A 71 -0.64 0.66 -0.38
N SER A 72 -0.64 1.80 -1.07
CA SER A 72 -1.83 2.66 -1.21
C SER A 72 -3.01 1.94 -1.87
N ILE A 73 -2.75 1.15 -2.93
CA ILE A 73 -3.79 0.37 -3.63
C ILE A 73 -4.49 -0.63 -2.71
N ILE A 74 -3.79 -1.18 -1.71
CA ILE A 74 -4.34 -2.18 -0.78
C ILE A 74 -4.97 -1.50 0.43
N ILE A 75 -4.26 -0.55 1.04
CA ILE A 75 -4.68 0.09 2.29
C ILE A 75 -5.95 0.92 2.09
N THR A 76 -6.07 1.65 1.00
CA THR A 76 -7.25 2.51 0.76
C THR A 76 -8.57 1.73 0.76
N PRO A 77 -8.77 0.69 -0.08
CA PRO A 77 -10.01 -0.08 -0.04
C PRO A 77 -10.18 -0.84 1.27
N MET A 78 -9.09 -1.37 1.85
CA MET A 78 -9.14 -2.05 3.14
C MET A 78 -9.60 -1.10 4.26
N ALA A 79 -9.17 0.16 4.25
CA ALA A 79 -9.60 1.17 5.20
C ALA A 79 -11.08 1.45 5.10
N PHE A 80 -11.62 1.56 3.88
CA PHE A 80 -13.06 1.75 3.67
C PHE A 80 -13.88 0.53 4.07
N LEU A 81 -13.39 -0.68 3.76
CA LEU A 81 -14.13 -1.92 3.94
C LEU A 81 -13.96 -2.55 5.33
N GLY A 82 -12.88 -2.25 6.05
CA GLY A 82 -12.52 -2.85 7.35
C GLY A 82 -13.38 -2.39 8.53
N GLY A 83 -14.64 -2.02 8.30
CA GLY A 83 -15.59 -1.62 9.35
C GLY A 83 -15.28 -0.30 10.06
N THR A 84 -14.38 0.52 9.51
CA THR A 84 -13.98 1.80 10.09
C THR A 84 -15.11 2.83 10.01
N PHE A 85 -15.82 2.88 8.87
CA PHE A 85 -16.91 3.83 8.61
C PHE A 85 -18.30 3.29 8.93
N PHE A 86 -18.48 1.97 8.95
CA PHE A 86 -19.77 1.33 9.17
C PHE A 86 -19.63 0.04 9.99
N PRO A 87 -20.64 -0.32 10.81
CA PRO A 87 -20.64 -1.57 11.54
C PRO A 87 -20.81 -2.77 10.61
N LEU A 88 -20.00 -3.81 10.83
CA LEU A 88 -19.98 -5.03 10.01
C LEU A 88 -21.21 -5.93 10.21
N SER A 89 -21.94 -5.75 11.31
CA SER A 89 -23.15 -6.53 11.65
C SER A 89 -24.30 -6.37 10.65
N ASN A 90 -24.28 -5.28 9.87
CA ASN A 90 -25.35 -4.96 8.93
C ASN A 90 -25.11 -5.56 7.54
N LEU A 91 -23.96 -6.20 7.33
CA LEU A 91 -23.61 -6.82 6.05
C LEU A 91 -24.16 -8.24 5.96
N PRO A 92 -24.45 -8.73 4.74
CA PRO A 92 -24.81 -10.13 4.54
C PRO A 92 -23.66 -11.03 5.05
N GLY A 93 -23.99 -12.17 5.67
CA GLY A 93 -23.02 -12.98 6.43
C GLY A 93 -21.77 -13.45 5.66
N TRP A 94 -21.83 -13.50 4.32
CA TRP A 94 -20.64 -13.75 3.49
C TRP A 94 -19.67 -12.55 3.48
N GLY A 95 -20.18 -11.33 3.45
CA GLY A 95 -19.40 -10.10 3.46
C GLY A 95 -18.79 -9.84 4.83
N GLN A 96 -19.52 -10.13 5.90
CA GLN A 96 -19.01 -10.04 7.27
C GLN A 96 -17.75 -10.91 7.45
N ARG A 97 -17.80 -12.19 7.05
CA ARG A 97 -16.66 -13.12 7.17
C ARG A 97 -15.44 -12.68 6.35
N LEU A 98 -15.65 -12.16 5.15
CA LEU A 98 -14.55 -11.67 4.31
C LEU A 98 -13.83 -10.48 4.95
N LEU A 99 -14.58 -9.59 5.59
CA LEU A 99 -14.01 -8.39 6.20
C LEU A 99 -13.42 -8.70 7.58
N GLU A 100 -13.98 -9.66 8.32
CA GLU A 100 -13.38 -10.20 9.54
C GLU A 100 -12.05 -10.92 9.28
N LEU A 101 -11.77 -11.37 8.05
CA LEU A 101 -10.43 -11.87 7.69
C LEU A 101 -9.37 -10.75 7.66
N LEU A 102 -9.78 -9.50 7.45
CA LEU A 102 -8.85 -8.38 7.29
C LEU A 102 -8.28 -7.98 8.65
N PRO A 103 -6.95 -7.86 8.80
CA PRO A 103 -6.34 -7.46 10.07
C PRO A 103 -6.78 -6.05 10.50
N LEU A 104 -7.08 -5.19 9.52
CA LEU A 104 -7.54 -3.83 9.79
C LEU A 104 -8.88 -3.79 10.53
N THR A 105 -9.75 -4.78 10.31
CA THR A 105 -11.05 -4.91 11.00
C THR A 105 -10.85 -5.12 12.49
N HIS A 106 -9.97 -6.04 12.87
CA HIS A 106 -9.63 -6.30 14.27
C HIS A 106 -8.92 -5.11 14.93
N ALA A 107 -8.05 -4.41 14.19
CA ALA A 107 -7.44 -3.17 14.67
C ALA A 107 -8.50 -2.09 14.95
N ALA A 108 -9.47 -1.91 14.03
CA ALA A 108 -10.57 -0.96 14.21
C ALA A 108 -11.45 -1.30 15.42
N HIS A 109 -11.73 -2.59 15.65
CA HIS A 109 -12.46 -3.06 16.83
C HIS A 109 -11.71 -2.78 18.13
N ALA A 110 -10.41 -3.07 18.20
CA ALA A 110 -9.59 -2.83 19.38
C ALA A 110 -9.50 -1.33 19.72
N VAL A 111 -9.27 -0.48 18.72
CA VAL A 111 -9.23 0.99 18.90
C VAL A 111 -10.59 1.52 19.36
N ARG A 112 -11.68 1.00 18.79
CA ARG A 112 -13.04 1.39 19.18
C ARG A 112 -13.37 0.98 20.61
N ALA A 113 -13.05 -0.26 20.98
CA ALA A 113 -13.26 -0.77 22.34
C ALA A 113 -12.50 0.09 23.36
N ALA A 114 -11.25 0.46 23.06
CA ALA A 114 -10.47 1.37 23.89
C ALA A 114 -11.10 2.76 24.02
N ALA A 115 -11.62 3.32 22.93
CA ALA A 115 -12.27 4.63 22.94
C ALA A 115 -13.56 4.66 23.75
N PHE A 116 -14.38 3.60 23.67
CA PHE A 116 -15.66 3.50 24.38
C PHE A 116 -15.56 2.82 25.75
N GLN A 117 -14.34 2.53 26.24
CA GLN A 117 -14.12 1.82 27.51
C GLN A 117 -14.81 0.44 27.57
N GLU A 118 -14.95 -0.22 26.42
CA GLU A 118 -15.48 -1.57 26.33
C GLU A 118 -14.35 -2.61 26.36
N PRO A 119 -14.60 -3.82 26.89
CA PRO A 119 -13.60 -4.88 26.87
C PRO A 119 -13.33 -5.32 25.44
N ALA A 120 -12.10 -5.07 24.97
CA ALA A 120 -11.65 -5.54 23.67
C ALA A 120 -11.61 -7.07 23.65
N ARG A 121 -12.06 -7.69 22.55
CA ARG A 121 -12.14 -9.15 22.44
C ARG A 121 -10.72 -9.71 22.27
N LEU A 122 -10.41 -10.78 23.01
CA LEU A 122 -9.09 -11.42 22.93
C LEU A 122 -8.74 -11.88 21.51
N ILE A 123 -9.76 -12.27 20.74
CA ILE A 123 -9.63 -12.71 19.34
C ILE A 123 -9.00 -11.62 18.47
N ASP A 124 -9.34 -10.34 18.69
CA ASP A 124 -8.82 -9.24 17.89
C ASP A 124 -7.29 -9.14 18.00
N PHE A 125 -6.76 -9.29 19.22
CA PHE A 125 -5.32 -9.29 19.46
C PHE A 125 -4.63 -10.54 18.93
N LEU A 126 -5.24 -11.72 19.11
CA LEU A 126 -4.68 -12.97 18.61
C LEU A 126 -4.56 -12.98 17.09
N VAL A 127 -5.58 -12.49 16.37
CA VAL A 127 -5.53 -12.37 14.91
C VAL A 127 -4.48 -11.36 14.47
N LEU A 128 -4.37 -10.21 15.14
CA LEU A 128 -3.35 -9.21 14.81
C LEU A 128 -1.92 -9.75 15.00
N ILE A 129 -1.66 -10.45 16.11
CA ILE A 129 -0.37 -11.08 16.38
C ILE A 129 -0.10 -12.21 15.36
N GLY A 130 -1.09 -13.06 15.10
CA GLY A 130 -0.97 -14.18 14.17
C GLY A 130 -0.70 -13.74 12.74
N VAL A 131 -1.53 -12.85 12.20
CA VAL A 131 -1.38 -12.29 10.85
C VAL A 131 -0.09 -11.47 10.75
N GLY A 132 0.21 -10.64 11.75
CA GLY A 132 1.45 -9.87 11.80
C GLY A 132 2.69 -10.77 11.78
N GLY A 133 2.71 -11.83 12.59
CA GLY A 133 3.78 -12.81 12.62
C GLY A 133 3.93 -13.57 11.30
N LEU A 134 2.82 -14.02 10.70
CA LEU A 134 2.83 -14.69 9.40
C LEU A 134 3.38 -13.81 8.28
N CYS A 135 2.91 -12.55 8.20
CA CYS A 135 3.39 -11.57 7.23
C CYS A 135 4.87 -11.26 7.43
N PHE A 136 5.33 -11.15 8.68
CA PHE A 136 6.73 -10.91 9.02
C PHE A 136 7.63 -12.09 8.60
N LEU A 137 7.22 -13.33 8.88
CA LEU A 137 7.92 -14.53 8.44
C LEU A 137 7.97 -14.61 6.91
N PHE A 138 6.85 -14.36 6.24
CA PHE A 138 6.80 -14.35 4.78
C PHE A 138 7.72 -13.28 4.18
N ALA A 139 7.80 -12.10 4.80
CA ALA A 139 8.72 -11.04 4.39
C ALA A 139 10.18 -11.49 4.52
N ILE A 140 10.56 -12.10 5.64
CA ILE A 140 11.92 -12.64 5.85
C ILE A 140 12.24 -13.70 4.78
N LEU A 141 11.33 -14.64 4.53
CA LEU A 141 11.52 -15.68 3.52
C LEU A 141 11.68 -15.09 2.11
N SER A 142 10.89 -14.07 1.78
CA SER A 142 10.96 -13.39 0.48
C SER A 142 12.29 -12.65 0.30
N VAL A 143 12.76 -11.96 1.33
CA VAL A 143 14.06 -11.27 1.31
C VAL A 143 15.21 -12.27 1.22
N ASN A 144 15.14 -13.37 1.96
CA ASN A 144 16.20 -14.38 1.94
C ASN A 144 16.27 -15.11 0.58
N ARG A 145 15.14 -15.31 -0.10
CA ARG A 145 15.12 -15.86 -1.46
C ARG A 145 15.71 -14.92 -2.51
N ALA A 146 15.60 -13.60 -2.31
CA ALA A 146 16.15 -12.62 -3.25
C ALA A 146 17.68 -12.44 -3.14
N LYS A 147 18.29 -12.95 -2.07
CA LYS A 147 19.75 -12.91 -1.86
C LYS A 147 20.50 -14.13 -2.44
N ALA A 148 19.77 -15.16 -2.87
CA ALA A 148 20.30 -16.40 -3.46
C ALA A 148 20.22 -16.33 -4.99
#